data_AF-D4CXI1-F1
#
_entry.id   AF-D4CXI1-F1
#
_cell.length_a   1.000
_cell.length_b   1.000
_cell.length_c   1.000
_cell.angle_alpha   90.00
_cell.angle_beta   90.00
_cell.angle_gamma   90.00
#
_symmetry.space_group_name_H-M   'P 1'
#
loop_
_entity.id
_entity.type
_entity.pdbx_description
1 polymer ?
#
loop_
_entity_poly.entity_id
_entity_poly.type
_entity_poly.pdbx_seq_one_letter_code
_entity_poly.pdbx_strand_id
1 'polypeptide(L)'
;MKTEIIQGFKAKINDVIFTDEIIYYSVKYILEEIEAKFGECYKEDFIQDLYLTIETMEQKYETFSHDILTSDFYNSIDKANSFNEIKFEYNGDDWKIRDLNEKIKNRDYLEK
;
A
#
# COMPACT_ATOMS: atom_id res chain seq x y z
N MET A 1 -22.64 -28.31 -7.56
CA MET A 1 -22.85 -26.85 -7.63
C MET A 1 -22.20 -26.35 -8.90
N LYS A 2 -22.93 -25.67 -9.78
CA LYS A 2 -22.35 -25.03 -10.97
C LYS A 2 -22.12 -23.57 -10.62
N THR A 3 -20.88 -23.12 -10.76
CA THR A 3 -20.48 -21.74 -10.48
C THR A 3 -19.87 -21.14 -11.74
N GLU A 4 -20.11 -19.85 -11.97
CA GLU A 4 -19.48 -19.08 -13.03
C GLU A 4 -19.17 -17.67 -12.52
N ILE A 5 -18.04 -17.12 -12.96
CA ILE A 5 -17.71 -15.71 -12.73
C ILE A 5 -18.40 -14.92 -13.83
N ILE A 6 -19.39 -14.10 -13.46
CA ILE A 6 -20.16 -13.26 -14.42
C ILE A 6 -19.33 -12.04 -14.86
N GLN A 7 -18.68 -11.39 -13.89
CA GLN A 7 -17.79 -10.26 -14.12
C GLN A 7 -16.73 -10.25 -13.01
N GLY A 8 -15.46 -10.13 -13.39
CA GLY A 8 -14.36 -10.00 -12.44
C GLY A 8 -14.29 -8.59 -11.85
N PHE A 9 -13.68 -8.48 -10.66
CA PHE A 9 -13.40 -7.20 -10.05
C PHE A 9 -12.47 -6.36 -10.93
N LYS A 10 -12.78 -5.07 -11.06
CA LYS A 10 -11.92 -4.10 -11.74
C LYS A 10 -12.18 -2.72 -11.17
N ALA A 11 -11.15 -2.13 -10.58
CA ALA A 11 -11.21 -0.79 -10.00
C ALA A 11 -10.00 0.04 -10.41
N LYS A 12 -10.03 1.33 -10.08
CA LYS A 12 -8.99 2.28 -10.42
C LYS A 12 -8.80 3.27 -9.26
N ILE A 13 -7.55 3.55 -8.93
CA ILE A 13 -7.15 4.68 -8.08
C ILE A 13 -6.20 5.51 -8.95
N ASN A 14 -6.58 6.75 -9.24
CA ASN A 14 -5.92 7.58 -10.27
C ASN A 14 -5.80 6.84 -11.62
N ASP A 15 -4.61 6.63 -12.16
CA ASP A 15 -4.32 5.85 -13.37
C ASP A 15 -3.91 4.39 -13.10
N VAL A 16 -3.80 3.97 -11.83
CA VAL A 16 -3.47 2.59 -11.44
C VAL A 16 -4.73 1.70 -11.46
N ILE A 17 -4.66 0.60 -12.21
CA ILE A 17 -5.76 -0.36 -12.39
C ILE A 17 -5.56 -1.55 -11.46
N PHE A 18 -6.63 -1.92 -10.74
CA PHE A 18 -6.68 -3.06 -9.84
C PHE A 18 -7.62 -4.12 -10.38
N THR A 19 -7.18 -5.37 -10.38
CA THR A 19 -8.02 -6.55 -10.68
C THR A 19 -8.20 -7.47 -9.48
N ASP A 20 -7.43 -7.23 -8.41
CA ASP A 20 -7.60 -7.88 -7.12
C ASP A 20 -8.35 -6.94 -6.16
N GLU A 21 -9.48 -7.41 -5.64
CA GLU A 21 -10.36 -6.62 -4.77
C GLU A 21 -9.74 -6.35 -3.40
N ILE A 22 -9.00 -7.32 -2.85
CA ILE A 22 -8.42 -7.20 -1.51
C ILE A 22 -7.25 -6.23 -1.57
N ILE A 23 -6.37 -6.35 -2.57
CA ILE A 23 -5.27 -5.39 -2.76
C ILE A 23 -5.83 -3.97 -3.00
N TYR A 24 -6.90 -3.82 -3.79
CA TYR A 24 -7.53 -2.53 -4.00
C TYR A 24 -7.96 -1.87 -2.68
N TYR A 25 -8.68 -2.60 -1.82
CA TYR A 25 -9.13 -2.04 -0.54
C TYR A 25 -7.97 -1.80 0.44
N SER A 26 -6.96 -2.66 0.46
CA SER A 26 -5.75 -2.46 1.28
C SER A 26 -5.01 -1.19 0.87
N VAL A 27 -4.77 -0.99 -0.43
CA VAL A 27 -4.13 0.24 -0.95
C VAL A 27 -4.99 1.45 -0.63
N LYS A 28 -6.28 1.41 -0.97
CA LYS A 28 -7.21 2.52 -0.71
C LYS A 28 -7.19 2.95 0.76
N TYR A 29 -7.27 2.00 1.68
CA TYR A 29 -7.21 2.27 3.12
C TYR A 29 -5.91 2.98 3.51
N ILE A 30 -4.76 2.46 3.10
CA ILE A 30 -3.45 3.05 3.42
C ILE A 30 -3.34 4.49 2.89
N LEU A 31 -3.84 4.74 1.67
CA LEU A 31 -3.87 6.08 1.08
C LEU A 31 -4.78 7.04 1.87
N GLU A 32 -5.98 6.60 2.23
CA GLU A 32 -6.93 7.38 3.04
C GLU A 32 -6.33 7.77 4.40
N GLU A 33 -5.59 6.88 5.05
CA GLU A 33 -4.92 7.16 6.33
C GLU A 33 -3.74 8.15 6.19
N ILE A 34 -2.98 8.04 5.10
CA ILE A 34 -1.91 9.02 4.79
C ILE A 34 -2.53 10.40 4.54
N GLU A 35 -3.57 10.48 3.71
CA GLU A 35 -4.24 11.74 3.38
C GLU A 35 -4.94 12.37 4.58
N ALA A 36 -5.57 11.55 5.43
CA ALA A 36 -6.20 12.02 6.67
C ALA A 36 -5.19 12.68 7.61
N LYS A 37 -3.94 12.19 7.63
CA LYS A 37 -2.91 12.68 8.55
C LYS A 37 -2.03 13.79 7.97
N PHE A 38 -1.64 13.67 6.71
CA PHE A 38 -0.63 14.53 6.07
C PHE A 38 -1.20 15.39 4.94
N GLY A 39 -2.46 15.17 4.53
CA GLY A 39 -3.05 15.75 3.32
C GLY A 39 -2.58 15.05 2.04
N GLU A 40 -3.01 15.58 0.89
CA GLU A 40 -2.51 15.15 -0.42
C GLU A 40 -1.03 15.55 -0.55
N CYS A 41 -0.12 14.58 -0.39
CA CYS A 41 1.32 14.87 -0.25
C CYS A 41 2.25 13.99 -1.10
N TYR A 42 1.70 13.10 -1.92
CA TYR A 42 2.46 12.12 -2.70
C TYR A 42 2.03 12.10 -4.17
N LYS A 43 2.97 11.78 -5.05
CA LYS A 43 2.74 11.54 -6.48
C LYS A 43 2.11 10.18 -6.71
N GLU A 44 1.52 10.03 -7.89
CA GLU A 44 0.95 8.77 -8.37
C GLU A 44 1.91 7.58 -8.35
N ASP A 45 3.21 7.79 -8.60
CA ASP A 45 4.23 6.73 -8.54
C ASP A 45 4.20 5.97 -7.20
N PHE A 46 3.80 6.62 -6.10
CA PHE A 46 3.64 5.99 -4.80
C PHE A 46 2.51 4.95 -4.80
N ILE A 47 1.38 5.24 -5.44
CA ILE A 47 0.23 4.33 -5.51
C ILE A 47 0.61 3.06 -6.26
N GLN A 48 1.33 3.21 -7.37
CA GLN A 48 1.80 2.09 -8.17
C GLN A 48 2.83 1.24 -7.41
N ASP A 49 3.80 1.87 -6.74
CA ASP A 49 4.81 1.16 -5.96
C ASP A 49 4.22 0.48 -4.71
N LEU A 50 3.24 1.10 -4.06
CA LEU A 50 2.52 0.51 -2.92
C LEU A 50 1.73 -0.72 -3.36
N TYR A 51 0.98 -0.63 -4.47
CA TYR A 51 0.29 -1.77 -5.08
C TYR A 51 1.26 -2.93 -5.37
N LEU A 52 2.36 -2.68 -6.07
CA LEU A 52 3.34 -3.72 -6.41
C LEU A 52 4.02 -4.32 -5.18
N THR A 53 4.25 -3.50 -4.15
CA THR A 53 4.81 -3.96 -2.87
C THR A 53 3.88 -4.96 -2.21
N ILE A 54 2.59 -4.63 -2.06
CA ILE A 54 1.59 -5.51 -1.44
C ILE A 54 1.42 -6.79 -2.25
N GLU A 55 1.31 -6.70 -3.57
CA GLU A 55 1.21 -7.87 -4.45
C GLU A 55 2.45 -8.78 -4.31
N THR A 56 3.64 -8.20 -4.25
CA THR A 56 4.89 -8.95 -4.06
C THR A 56 4.94 -9.61 -2.69
N MET A 57 4.45 -8.96 -1.64
CA MET A 57 4.37 -9.54 -0.31
C MET A 57 3.43 -10.74 -0.31
N GLU A 58 2.22 -10.59 -0.84
CA GLU A 58 1.23 -11.67 -0.92
C GLU A 58 1.76 -12.90 -1.65
N GLN A 59 2.56 -12.71 -2.72
CA GLN A 59 3.16 -13.81 -3.47
C GLN A 59 4.38 -14.47 -2.79
N LYS A 60 5.06 -13.78 -1.88
CA LYS A 60 6.38 -14.20 -1.36
C LYS A 60 6.35 -14.67 0.09
N TYR A 61 5.42 -14.17 0.90
CA TYR A 61 5.24 -14.68 2.25
C TYR A 61 4.41 -15.96 2.22
N GLU A 62 4.88 -17.01 2.90
CA GLU A 62 4.13 -18.26 3.05
C GLU A 62 2.81 -18.04 3.80
N THR A 63 2.80 -17.10 4.74
CA THR A 63 1.62 -16.64 5.45
C THR A 63 1.52 -15.12 5.32
N PHE A 64 0.58 -14.67 4.49
CA PHE A 64 0.29 -13.26 4.28
C PHE A 64 -1.12 -12.92 4.76
N SER A 65 -1.27 -11.78 5.43
CA SER A 65 -2.55 -11.28 5.90
C SER A 65 -2.66 -9.79 5.60
N HIS A 66 -3.67 -9.43 4.80
CA HIS A 66 -4.02 -8.04 4.52
C HIS A 66 -4.45 -7.28 5.78
N ASP A 67 -5.09 -7.95 6.74
CA ASP A 67 -5.47 -7.35 8.02
C ASP A 67 -4.24 -6.98 8.87
N ILE A 68 -3.23 -7.86 8.92
CA ILE A 68 -1.97 -7.57 9.62
C ILE A 68 -1.23 -6.44 8.89
N LEU A 69 -1.16 -6.49 7.55
CA LEU A 69 -0.53 -5.46 6.74
C LEU A 69 -1.14 -4.08 7.01
N THR A 70 -2.45 -3.96 6.91
CA THR A 70 -3.16 -2.67 7.07
C THR A 70 -3.02 -2.13 8.49
N SER A 71 -3.07 -3.00 9.51
CA SER A 71 -2.78 -2.63 10.90
C SER A 71 -1.36 -2.12 11.10
N ASP A 72 -0.36 -2.83 10.59
CA ASP A 72 1.05 -2.44 10.73
C ASP A 72 1.36 -1.15 9.97
N PHE A 73 0.82 -1.00 8.76
CA PHE A 73 1.01 0.20 7.96
C PHE A 73 0.34 1.42 8.59
N TYR A 74 -0.87 1.25 9.13
CA TYR A 74 -1.54 2.28 9.93
C TYR A 74 -0.66 2.70 11.12
N ASN A 75 -0.09 1.74 11.86
CA ASN A 75 0.79 2.06 12.99
C ASN A 75 2.04 2.83 12.56
N SER A 76 2.60 2.52 11.38
CA SER A 76 3.73 3.27 10.82
C SER A 76 3.34 4.70 10.42
N ILE A 77 2.15 4.88 9.84
CA ILE A 77 1.59 6.19 9.52
C ILE A 77 1.35 7.00 10.79
N ASP A 78 0.70 6.42 11.80
CA ASP A 78 0.38 7.06 13.08
C ASP A 78 1.62 7.51 13.87
N LYS A 79 2.74 6.80 13.75
CA LYS A 79 4.00 7.19 14.41
C LYS A 79 4.80 8.27 13.69
N ALA A 80 4.64 8.42 12.37
CA ALA A 80 5.43 9.37 11.58
C ALA A 80 4.93 10.81 11.75
N ASN A 81 5.83 11.82 11.73
CA ASN A 81 5.42 13.23 11.77
C ASN A 81 5.21 13.83 10.38
N SER A 82 5.71 13.17 9.35
CA SER A 82 5.54 13.55 7.94
C SER A 82 5.56 12.32 7.05
N PHE A 83 5.05 12.45 5.82
CA PHE A 83 5.03 11.35 4.85
C PHE A 83 6.42 10.72 4.63
N ASN A 84 7.46 11.54 4.46
CA ASN A 84 8.83 11.04 4.23
C ASN A 84 9.51 10.46 5.49
N GLU A 85 8.84 10.46 6.64
CA GLU A 85 9.28 9.76 7.85
C GLU A 85 8.58 8.41 8.05
N ILE A 86 7.59 8.08 7.21
CA ILE A 86 6.93 6.77 7.28
C ILE A 86 7.96 5.68 6.99
N LYS A 87 8.00 4.69 7.88
CA LYS A 87 8.74 3.45 7.70
C LYS A 87 7.78 2.28 7.90
N PHE A 88 7.33 1.71 6.79
CA PHE A 88 6.44 0.57 6.80
C PHE A 88 7.16 -0.70 7.20
N GLU A 89 6.50 -1.52 8.00
CA GLU A 89 6.96 -2.82 8.45
C GLU A 89 5.79 -3.80 8.37
N TYR A 90 6.08 -5.09 8.27
CA TYR A 90 5.09 -6.16 8.33
C TYR A 90 5.60 -7.24 9.29
N ASN A 91 4.89 -7.46 10.38
CA ASN A 91 5.35 -8.27 11.52
C ASN A 91 6.75 -7.86 12.02
N GLY A 92 7.07 -6.56 11.97
CA GLY A 92 8.34 -6.00 12.43
C GLY A 92 9.54 -6.15 11.47
N ASP A 93 9.32 -6.58 10.22
CA ASP A 93 10.36 -6.67 9.18
C ASP A 93 9.98 -5.80 7.95
N ASP A 94 10.98 -5.27 7.26
CA ASP A 94 10.84 -4.47 6.04
C ASP A 94 11.41 -5.15 4.78
N TRP A 95 11.86 -6.40 4.83
CA TRP A 95 12.63 -7.00 3.72
C TRP A 95 11.94 -6.96 2.34
N LYS A 96 10.60 -6.99 2.29
CA LYS A 96 9.82 -6.79 1.06
C LYS A 96 9.33 -5.36 0.82
N ILE A 97 9.50 -4.49 1.80
CA ILE A 97 9.00 -3.12 1.79
C ILE A 97 10.16 -2.12 1.68
N ARG A 98 11.41 -2.58 1.78
CA ARG A 98 12.63 -1.76 1.84
C ARG A 98 12.72 -0.74 0.72
N ASP A 99 12.51 -1.18 -0.52
CA ASP A 99 12.62 -0.29 -1.69
C ASP A 99 11.56 0.84 -1.63
N LEU A 100 10.34 0.53 -1.20
CA LEU A 100 9.28 1.51 -0.97
C LEU A 100 9.69 2.50 0.14
N ASN A 101 10.16 1.99 1.27
CA ASN A 101 10.63 2.81 2.39
C ASN A 101 11.79 3.73 2.01
N GLU A 102 12.73 3.25 1.19
CA GLU A 102 13.86 4.07 0.71
C GLU A 102 13.38 5.20 -0.18
N LYS A 103 12.47 4.95 -1.12
CA LYS A 103 11.88 5.98 -1.99
C LYS A 103 11.08 7.02 -1.20
N ILE A 104 10.30 6.59 -0.19
CA ILE A 104 9.59 7.49 0.74
C ILE A 104 10.60 8.39 1.46
N LYS A 105 11.62 7.79 2.08
CA LYS A 105 12.66 8.50 2.84
C LYS A 105 13.45 9.49 1.98
N ASN A 106 13.74 9.11 0.74
CA ASN A 106 14.46 9.94 -0.23
C ASN A 106 13.60 11.06 -0.83
N ARG A 107 12.30 11.11 -0.48
CA ARG A 107 11.32 12.09 -0.95
C ARG A 107 11.02 11.98 -2.44
N ASP A 108 11.18 10.80 -3.02
CA ASP A 108 10.98 10.59 -4.46
C ASP A 108 9.52 10.88 -4.86
N TYR A 109 8.59 10.60 -3.95
CA TYR A 109 7.16 10.79 -4.14
C TYR A 109 6.63 12.17 -3.76
N LEU A 110 7.39 13.04 -3.09
CA LEU A 110 6.87 14.36 -2.75
C LEU A 110 6.75 15.22 -4.02
N GLU A 111 5.60 15.87 -4.21
CA GLU A 111 5.46 16.91 -5.24
C GLU A 111 6.48 18.04 -4.98
N LYS A 112 7.05 18.60 -6.06
CA LYS A 112 8.10 19.63 -5.98
C LYS A 112 7.53 20.98 -5.57
#